data_AF-A0A7W7XHD0-F1
#
_entry.id   AF-A0A7W7XHD0-F1
#
_cell.length_a   1.000
_cell.length_b   1.000
_cell.length_c   1.000
_cell.angle_alpha   90.00
_cell.angle_beta   90.00
_cell.angle_gamma   90.00
#
_symmetry.space_group_name_H-M   'P 1'
#
loop_
_entity.id
_entity.type
_entity.pdbx_description
1 polymer ?
#
loop_
_entity_poly.entity_id
_entity_poly.type
_entity_poly.pdbx_seq_one_letter_code
_entity_poly.pdbx_strand_id
1 'polypeptide(L)'
;MMITVTPASMNDRDAARELLWRLRLTQPQITQVWADSAYAGQLANWADDRLWTTLRTVTRPCGATGFVVLPRRWKVERTIGWVMNARRNVRGYERLPQHSEAHLNWALITVMTRRLTRRGRTSHWARKPPAVR
;
A
#
# COMPACT_ATOMS: atom_id res chain seq x y z
N MET A 1 -8.92 6.95 -1.87
CA MET A 1 -8.34 5.88 -1.03
C MET A 1 -9.26 4.67 -1.18
N MET A 2 -8.71 3.48 -1.42
CA MET A 2 -9.49 2.26 -1.60
C MET A 2 -8.92 1.17 -0.69
N ILE A 3 -9.79 0.46 0.02
CA ILE A 3 -9.44 -0.70 0.84
C ILE A 3 -10.39 -1.83 0.44
N THR A 4 -9.85 -3.04 0.39
CA THR A 4 -10.66 -4.26 0.31
C THR A 4 -10.12 -5.23 1.35
N VAL A 5 -11.02 -5.79 2.15
CA VAL A 5 -10.70 -6.88 3.09
C VAL A 5 -11.30 -8.15 2.53
N THR A 6 -10.46 -9.17 2.41
CA THR A 6 -10.86 -10.46 1.86
C THR A 6 -10.79 -11.54 2.93
N PRO A 7 -11.59 -12.62 2.77
CA PRO A 7 -11.40 -13.82 3.58
C PRO A 7 -10.00 -14.40 3.36
N ALA A 8 -9.46 -15.07 4.38
CA ALA A 8 -8.13 -15.69 4.32
C ALA A 8 -7.99 -16.82 3.28
N SER A 9 -9.11 -17.35 2.78
CA SER A 9 -9.14 -18.37 1.73
C SER A 9 -8.95 -17.80 0.32
N MET A 10 -9.06 -16.48 0.14
CA MET A 10 -8.90 -15.84 -1.16
C MET A 10 -7.42 -15.57 -1.44
N ASN A 11 -6.98 -15.90 -2.66
CA ASN A 11 -5.63 -15.58 -3.09
C ASN A 11 -5.49 -14.06 -3.30
N ASP A 12 -4.42 -13.48 -2.76
CA ASP A 12 -4.09 -12.07 -2.88
C ASP A 12 -4.09 -11.57 -4.34
N ARG A 13 -3.71 -12.42 -5.30
CA ARG A 13 -3.72 -12.05 -6.74
C ARG A 13 -5.14 -11.84 -7.27
N ASP A 14 -6.09 -12.66 -6.87
CA ASP A 14 -7.49 -12.52 -7.27
C ASP A 14 -8.13 -11.30 -6.60
N ALA A 15 -7.83 -11.10 -5.33
CA ALA A 15 -8.24 -9.91 -4.58
C ALA A 15 -7.69 -8.62 -5.22
N ALA A 16 -6.40 -8.62 -5.59
CA ALA A 16 -5.75 -7.49 -6.21
C ALA A 16 -6.29 -7.19 -7.61
N ARG A 17 -6.67 -8.20 -8.39
CA ARG A 17 -7.33 -8.00 -9.69
C ARG A 17 -8.62 -7.20 -9.55
N GLU A 18 -9.49 -7.62 -8.62
CA GLU A 18 -10.76 -6.93 -8.35
C GLU A 18 -10.52 -5.51 -7.80
N LEU A 19 -9.55 -5.35 -6.90
CA LEU A 19 -9.16 -4.05 -6.35
C LEU A 19 -8.68 -3.10 -7.46
N LEU A 20 -7.81 -3.56 -8.36
CA LEU A 20 -7.28 -2.74 -9.45
C LEU A 20 -8.37 -2.36 -10.46
N TRP A 21 -9.31 -3.28 -10.73
CA TRP A 21 -10.48 -2.97 -11.57
C TRP A 21 -11.31 -1.83 -10.97
N ARG A 22 -11.69 -1.94 -9.69
CA ARG A 22 -12.44 -0.88 -8.98
C ARG A 22 -11.64 0.42 -8.89
N LEU A 23 -10.33 0.32 -8.69
CA LEU A 23 -9.43 1.48 -8.64
C LEU A 23 -9.48 2.24 -9.97
N ARG A 24 -9.43 1.52 -11.09
CA ARG A 24 -9.49 2.14 -12.42
C ARG A 24 -10.81 2.85 -12.68
N LEU A 25 -11.93 2.27 -12.25
CA LEU A 25 -13.26 2.87 -12.40
C LEU A 25 -13.44 4.15 -11.57
N THR A 26 -12.89 4.18 -10.36
CA THR A 26 -13.11 5.29 -9.42
C THR A 26 -12.03 6.36 -9.49
N GLN A 27 -10.81 6.00 -9.85
CA GLN A 27 -9.62 6.85 -9.84
C GLN A 27 -8.77 6.60 -11.11
N PRO A 28 -9.30 6.93 -12.31
CA PRO A 28 -8.62 6.66 -13.58
C PRO A 28 -7.27 7.39 -13.73
N GLN A 29 -7.04 8.44 -12.95
CA GLN A 29 -5.77 9.18 -12.89
C GLN A 29 -4.61 8.37 -12.29
N ILE A 30 -4.88 7.26 -11.59
CA ILE A 30 -3.83 6.41 -11.02
C ILE A 30 -3.35 5.44 -12.10
N THR A 31 -2.21 5.75 -12.70
CA THR A 31 -1.60 4.92 -13.76
C THR A 31 -0.47 4.02 -13.28
N GLN A 32 0.00 4.22 -12.04
CA GLN A 32 1.15 3.49 -11.51
C GLN A 32 0.90 2.97 -10.10
N VAL A 33 1.06 1.67 -9.91
CA VAL A 33 0.90 0.98 -8.63
C VAL A 33 2.19 0.25 -8.29
N TRP A 34 2.56 0.23 -7.01
CA TRP A 34 3.73 -0.51 -6.52
C TRP A 34 3.26 -1.69 -5.68
N ALA A 35 3.82 -2.86 -5.93
CA ALA A 35 3.52 -4.09 -5.19
C ALA A 35 4.80 -4.86 -4.88
N ASP A 36 4.71 -5.89 -4.03
CA ASP A 36 5.80 -6.83 -3.82
C ASP A 36 5.91 -7.84 -4.99
N SER A 37 6.91 -8.72 -4.91
CA SER A 37 7.16 -9.74 -5.94
C SER A 37 6.11 -10.85 -5.99
N ALA A 38 5.26 -11.02 -4.96
CA ALA A 38 4.21 -12.04 -4.98
C ALA A 38 3.09 -11.71 -5.98
N TYR A 39 2.88 -10.41 -6.26
CA TYR A 39 1.93 -9.89 -7.25
C TYR A 39 2.48 -9.83 -8.68
N ALA A 40 3.70 -10.35 -8.92
CA ALA A 40 4.27 -10.40 -10.26
C ALA A 40 3.56 -11.42 -11.17
N GLY A 41 3.86 -11.36 -12.48
CA GLY A 41 3.39 -12.30 -13.49
C GLY A 41 2.08 -11.86 -14.14
N GLN A 42 1.11 -12.78 -14.23
CA GLN A 42 -0.13 -12.58 -15.00
C GLN A 42 -0.92 -11.34 -14.57
N LEU A 43 -0.92 -10.99 -13.28
CA LEU A 43 -1.62 -9.81 -12.77
C LEU A 43 -1.01 -8.51 -13.31
N ALA A 44 0.32 -8.43 -13.40
CA ALA A 44 1.00 -7.24 -13.89
C ALA A 44 0.71 -7.02 -15.39
N ASN A 45 0.78 -8.09 -16.19
CA ASN A 45 0.44 -8.04 -17.61
C ASN A 45 -1.03 -7.65 -17.81
N TRP A 46 -1.94 -8.29 -17.07
CA TRP A 46 -3.38 -7.98 -17.13
C TRP A 46 -3.68 -6.52 -16.76
N ALA A 47 -3.02 -5.97 -15.73
CA ALA A 47 -3.22 -4.58 -15.32
C ALA A 47 -2.74 -3.58 -16.37
N ASP A 48 -1.66 -3.90 -17.07
CA ASP A 48 -1.16 -3.07 -18.17
C ASP A 48 -2.12 -3.15 -19.38
N ASP A 49 -2.46 -4.38 -19.81
CA ASP A 49 -3.27 -4.65 -20.99
C ASP A 49 -4.73 -4.17 -20.87
N ARG A 50 -5.34 -4.34 -19.68
CA ARG A 50 -6.78 -4.09 -19.48
C ARG A 50 -7.10 -2.80 -18.75
N LEU A 51 -6.18 -2.31 -17.92
CA LEU A 51 -6.42 -1.13 -17.08
C LEU A 51 -5.48 0.04 -17.40
N TRP A 52 -4.55 -0.11 -18.35
CA TRP A 52 -3.50 0.88 -18.63
C TRP A 52 -2.81 1.34 -17.34
N THR A 53 -2.55 0.39 -16.43
CA THR A 53 -2.00 0.64 -15.11
C THR A 53 -0.74 -0.18 -14.92
N THR A 54 0.40 0.50 -14.82
CA THR A 54 1.69 -0.16 -14.64
C THR A 54 1.87 -0.63 -13.20
N LEU A 55 1.83 -1.95 -13.01
CA LEU A 55 2.15 -2.60 -11.74
C LEU A 55 3.65 -2.83 -11.60
N ARG A 56 4.31 -2.00 -10.77
CA ARG A 56 5.75 -2.14 -10.48
C ARG A 56 5.98 -3.02 -9.27
N THR A 57 6.46 -4.23 -9.50
CA THR A 57 6.83 -5.16 -8.45
C THR A 57 8.25 -4.89 -7.94
N VAL A 58 8.41 -4.75 -6.64
CA VAL A 58 9.72 -4.60 -6.00
C VAL A 58 10.22 -5.97 -5.58
N THR A 59 11.26 -6.44 -6.25
CA THR A 59 11.90 -7.74 -5.97
C THR A 59 13.24 -7.52 -5.30
N ARG A 60 13.65 -8.49 -4.46
CA ARG A 60 15.01 -8.54 -3.92
C ARG A 60 16.01 -8.81 -5.05
N PRO A 61 17.15 -8.10 -5.11
CA PRO A 61 18.19 -8.40 -6.09
C PRO A 61 18.66 -9.85 -5.99
N CYS A 62 18.76 -10.53 -7.13
CA CYS A 62 19.29 -11.89 -7.20
C CYS A 62 20.75 -11.91 -6.68
N GLY A 63 21.09 -12.90 -5.85
CA GLY A 63 22.45 -13.04 -5.30
C GLY A 63 22.76 -12.16 -4.08
N ALA A 64 21.81 -11.35 -3.61
CA ALA A 64 22.00 -10.60 -2.37
C ALA A 64 22.05 -11.54 -1.15
N THR A 65 23.11 -11.47 -0.37
CA THR A 65 23.25 -12.13 0.94
C THR A 65 22.87 -11.16 2.06
N GLY A 66 22.23 -11.65 3.13
CA GLY A 66 21.78 -10.81 4.24
C GLY A 66 20.60 -9.87 3.93
N PHE A 67 20.35 -8.92 4.85
CA PHE A 67 19.23 -7.99 4.73
C PHE A 67 19.52 -6.88 3.72
N VAL A 68 18.62 -6.70 2.75
CA VAL A 68 18.69 -5.62 1.75
C VAL A 68 17.46 -4.73 1.87
N VAL A 69 17.68 -3.43 2.02
CA VAL A 69 16.60 -2.44 2.05
C VAL A 69 15.98 -2.33 0.66
N LEU A 70 14.76 -2.82 0.53
CA LEU A 70 14.02 -2.70 -0.72
C LEU A 70 13.48 -1.27 -0.91
N PRO A 71 13.64 -0.69 -2.11
CA PRO A 71 13.15 0.66 -2.38
C PRO A 71 11.64 0.72 -2.20
N ARG A 72 11.15 1.78 -1.54
CA ARG A 72 9.72 2.09 -1.32
C ARG A 72 8.94 1.11 -0.41
N ARG A 73 9.50 -0.04 -0.01
CA ARG A 73 8.86 -1.00 0.91
C ARG A 73 8.41 -0.36 2.22
N TRP A 74 9.22 0.57 2.74
CA TRP A 74 8.90 1.33 3.95
C TRP A 74 7.55 2.05 3.88
N LYS A 75 7.05 2.41 2.67
CA LYS A 75 5.74 3.09 2.52
C LYS A 75 4.58 2.19 2.91
N VAL A 76 4.67 0.91 2.56
CA VAL A 76 3.66 -0.11 2.91
C VAL A 76 3.70 -0.36 4.41
N GLU A 77 4.88 -0.68 4.93
CA GLU A 77 5.10 -0.93 6.36
C GLU A 77 4.67 0.26 7.23
N ARG A 78 4.93 1.49 6.78
CA ARG A 78 4.48 2.70 7.47
C ARG A 78 2.96 2.83 7.49
N THR A 79 2.29 2.50 6.39
CA THR A 79 0.82 2.52 6.33
C THR A 79 0.23 1.48 7.28
N ILE A 80 0.80 0.28 7.33
CA ILE A 80 0.43 -0.77 8.30
C ILE A 80 0.66 -0.26 9.74
N GLY A 81 1.81 0.40 10.01
CA GLY A 81 2.09 0.99 11.31
C GLY A 81 1.05 2.05 11.74
N TRP A 82 0.57 2.89 10.81
CA TRP A 82 -0.51 3.83 11.12
C TRP A 82 -1.83 3.14 11.44
N VAL A 83 -2.17 2.10 10.68
CA VAL A 83 -3.37 1.29 10.90
C VAL A 83 -3.31 0.61 12.27
N MET A 84 -2.19 0.00 12.62
CA MET A 84 -1.98 -0.71 13.89
C MET A 84 -1.93 0.22 15.11
N ASN A 85 -1.55 1.50 14.91
CA ASN A 85 -1.61 2.49 15.98
C ASN A 85 -3.05 2.83 16.41
N ALA A 86 -4.04 2.59 15.55
CA ALA A 86 -5.43 2.57 15.98
C ALA A 86 -5.69 1.27 16.75
N ARG A 87 -5.73 1.34 18.10
CA ARG A 87 -5.89 0.19 19.02
C ARG A 87 -6.94 -0.83 18.57
N ARG A 88 -8.01 -0.36 17.92
CA ARG A 88 -9.09 -1.22 17.42
C ARG A 88 -8.64 -2.22 16.35
N ASN A 89 -7.66 -1.87 15.51
CA ASN A 89 -7.18 -2.70 14.40
C ASN A 89 -6.05 -3.68 14.81
N VAL A 90 -5.61 -3.67 16.06
CA VAL A 90 -4.51 -4.53 16.55
C VAL A 90 -4.89 -6.02 16.47
N ARG A 91 -6.18 -6.33 16.61
CA ARG A 91 -6.72 -7.68 16.43
C ARG A 91 -7.98 -7.60 15.57
N GLY A 92 -8.13 -8.54 14.64
CA GLY A 92 -9.34 -8.68 13.82
C GLY A 92 -10.47 -9.24 14.67
N TYR A 93 -11.25 -8.36 15.30
CA TYR A 93 -12.42 -8.74 16.10
C TYR A 93 -13.70 -8.78 15.28
N GLU A 94 -13.67 -8.27 14.06
CA GLU A 94 -14.83 -8.14 13.19
C GLU A 94 -15.17 -9.47 12.51
N ARG A 95 -16.45 -9.85 12.55
CA ARG A 95 -16.96 -11.04 11.87
C ARG A 95 -17.10 -10.85 10.36
N LEU A 96 -17.39 -9.63 9.92
CA LEU A 96 -17.66 -9.30 8.52
C LEU A 96 -16.53 -8.40 7.96
N PRO A 97 -16.01 -8.70 6.74
CA PRO A 97 -14.97 -7.89 6.12
C PRO A 97 -15.32 -6.40 5.99
N GLN A 98 -16.60 -6.08 5.78
CA GLN A 98 -17.09 -4.71 5.63
C GLN A 98 -16.88 -3.87 6.89
N HIS A 99 -16.98 -4.48 8.08
CA HIS A 99 -16.70 -3.76 9.34
C HIS A 99 -15.20 -3.49 9.49
N SER A 100 -14.35 -4.45 9.12
CA SER A 100 -12.90 -4.24 9.10
C SER A 100 -12.52 -3.12 8.11
N GLU A 101 -13.11 -3.11 6.92
CA GLU A 101 -12.92 -2.04 5.93
C GLU A 101 -13.30 -0.66 6.50
N ALA A 102 -14.44 -0.55 7.20
CA ALA A 102 -14.88 0.70 7.82
C ALA A 102 -13.87 1.19 8.88
N HIS A 103 -13.38 0.31 9.75
CA HIS A 103 -12.38 0.67 10.77
C HIS A 103 -11.04 1.09 10.17
N LEU A 104 -10.59 0.39 9.12
CA LEU A 104 -9.38 0.74 8.37
C LEU A 104 -9.53 2.12 7.68
N ASN A 105 -10.70 2.40 7.09
CA ASN A 105 -11.02 3.70 6.52
C ASN A 105 -10.96 4.81 7.59
N TRP A 106 -11.60 4.62 8.74
CA TRP A 106 -11.56 5.61 9.84
C TRP A 106 -10.15 5.88 10.36
N ALA A 107 -9.32 4.84 10.49
CA ALA A 107 -7.94 5.00 10.91
C ALA A 107 -7.15 5.90 9.93
N LEU A 108 -7.30 5.66 8.63
CA LEU A 108 -6.59 6.42 7.60
C LEU A 108 -7.18 7.83 7.40
N ILE A 109 -8.50 8.02 7.53
CA ILE A 109 -9.13 9.35 7.58
C ILE A 109 -8.54 10.17 8.73
N THR A 110 -8.44 9.60 9.94
CA THR A 110 -7.84 10.28 11.11
C THR A 110 -6.39 10.69 10.84
N VAL A 111 -5.63 9.85 10.15
CA VAL A 111 -4.24 10.18 9.76
C VAL A 111 -4.19 11.31 8.73
N MET A 112 -5.08 11.29 7.73
CA MET A 112 -5.17 12.33 6.70
C MET A 112 -5.60 13.67 7.30
N THR A 113 -6.63 13.70 8.13
CA THR A 113 -7.11 14.94 8.78
C THR A 113 -6.05 15.56 9.68
N ARG A 114 -5.35 14.75 10.49
CA ARG A 114 -4.22 15.21 11.31
C ARG A 114 -3.07 15.80 10.48
N ARG A 115 -2.85 15.34 9.25
CA ARG A 115 -1.82 15.90 8.36
C ARG A 115 -2.23 17.24 7.78
N LEU A 116 -3.50 17.38 7.42
CA LEU A 116 -4.04 18.64 6.90
C LEU A 116 -3.96 19.76 7.94
N THR A 117 -4.20 19.44 9.22
CA THR A 117 -4.17 20.44 10.30
C THR A 117 -2.79 20.66 10.92
N ARG A 118 -1.78 19.87 10.55
CA ARG A 118 -0.44 19.99 11.12
C ARG A 118 0.25 21.25 10.60
N ARG A 119 0.40 22.29 11.44
CA ARG A 119 1.23 23.45 11.13
C ARG A 119 2.71 23.05 11.13
N GLY A 120 3.34 23.12 9.96
CA GLY A 120 4.79 22.99 9.78
C GLY A 120 5.31 21.57 9.56
N ARG A 121 6.34 21.48 8.71
CA ARG A 121 7.14 20.27 8.50
C ARG A 121 8.08 20.15 9.69
N THR A 122 7.96 19.09 10.50
CA THR A 122 9.01 18.77 11.49
C THR A 122 10.34 18.64 10.75
N SER A 123 11.27 19.55 11.02
CA SER A 123 12.52 19.77 10.29
C SER A 123 13.57 18.67 10.48
N HIS A 124 13.29 17.65 11.29
CA HIS A 124 14.31 16.72 11.77
C HIS A 124 14.84 15.72 10.72
N TRP A 125 14.21 15.61 9.56
CA TRP A 125 14.69 14.77 8.45
C TRP A 125 15.15 15.65 7.28
N ALA A 126 16.17 16.48 7.51
CA ALA A 126 16.92 17.08 6.42
C ALA A 126 17.57 15.95 5.60
N ARG A 127 17.35 15.94 4.28
CA ARG A 127 18.12 15.05 3.40
C ARG A 127 19.60 15.41 3.58
N LYS A 128 20.46 14.42 3.80
CA LYS A 128 21.91 14.64 3.70
C LYS A 128 22.19 15.29 2.34
N PRO A 129 22.91 16.41 2.27
CA PRO A 129 23.33 16.98 1.00
C PRO A 129 24.13 15.92 0.22
N PRO A 130 24.02 15.87 -1.12
CA PRO A 130 24.81 14.94 -1.92
C PRO A 130 26.29 15.16 -1.62
N ALA A 131 27.04 14.06 -1.48
CA ALA A 131 28.49 14.13 -1.31
C ALA A 131 29.07 14.85 -2.54
N VAL A 132 29.73 15.98 -2.30
CA VAL A 132 30.49 16.71 -3.32
C VAL A 132 31.63 15.78 -3.74
N ARG A 133 31.78 15.58 -5.05
CA ARG A 133 32.89 14.85 -5.66
C ARG A 133 34.14 15.71 -5.70
#